data_AF-A0AAV3S4R7-F1
#
_entry.id   AF-A0AAV3S4R7-F1
#
_cell.length_a   1.000
_cell.length_b   1.000
_cell.length_c   1.000
_cell.angle_alpha   90.00
_cell.angle_beta   90.00
_cell.angle_gamma   90.00
#
_symmetry.space_group_name_H-M   'P 1'
#
loop_
_entity.id
_entity.type
_entity.pdbx_description
1 polymer ?
#
loop_
_entity_poly.entity_id
_entity_poly.type
_entity_poly.pdbx_seq_one_letter_code
_entity_poly.pdbx_strand_id
1 'polypeptide(L)'
;MTAPDRHADTSNDAECFERKQLARDADQVRRRTDDLTEADARELIADLLEAGTVVAVPTDRLLIHEPADAVFEDVVQLAAYHRGWEAGRDDGADA
;
A
#
# COMPACT_ATOMS: atom_id res chain seq x y z
N MET A 1 33.01 -9.89 -51.94
CA MET A 1 32.92 -11.31 -51.55
C MET A 1 33.59 -11.41 -50.18
N THR A 2 32.98 -11.78 -49.06
CA THR A 2 31.75 -12.56 -48.76
C THR A 2 31.46 -12.37 -47.26
N ALA A 3 30.19 -12.17 -46.86
CA ALA A 3 29.74 -12.42 -45.48
C ALA A 3 29.49 -13.93 -45.29
N PRO A 4 29.72 -14.53 -44.09
CA PRO A 4 28.64 -14.65 -43.08
C PRO A 4 29.15 -14.52 -41.62
N ASP A 5 28.42 -13.88 -40.71
CA ASP A 5 27.33 -14.38 -39.84
C ASP A 5 27.72 -15.48 -38.84
N ARG A 6 27.71 -15.11 -37.54
CA ARG A 6 27.54 -15.93 -36.31
C ARG A 6 27.90 -14.99 -35.15
N HIS A 7 26.98 -14.32 -34.46
CA HIS A 7 26.21 -14.79 -33.31
C HIS A 7 25.04 -13.79 -33.15
N ALA A 8 23.79 -14.17 -33.39
CA ALA A 8 22.92 -14.87 -32.44
C ALA A 8 22.76 -14.09 -31.11
N ASP A 9 21.59 -13.47 -31.01
CA ASP A 9 20.78 -13.31 -29.81
C ASP A 9 21.29 -12.44 -28.66
N THR A 10 20.90 -11.16 -28.67
CA THR A 10 20.80 -10.34 -27.47
C THR A 10 19.32 -10.14 -27.12
N SER A 11 18.56 -11.23 -27.00
CA SER A 11 17.29 -11.26 -26.29
C SER A 11 17.35 -12.26 -25.14
N ASN A 12 16.63 -11.95 -24.07
CA ASN A 12 16.47 -12.70 -22.81
C ASN A 12 17.67 -12.66 -21.84
N ASP A 13 17.50 -12.41 -20.53
CA ASP A 13 16.32 -12.37 -19.66
C ASP A 13 16.82 -11.68 -18.36
N ALA A 14 16.26 -10.53 -17.98
CA ALA A 14 15.45 -10.34 -16.77
C ALA A 14 15.89 -11.15 -15.51
N GLU A 15 15.74 -10.51 -14.35
CA GLU A 15 15.76 -11.14 -13.01
C GLU A 15 17.15 -11.28 -12.37
N CYS A 16 17.46 -10.41 -11.38
CA CYS A 16 17.85 -10.89 -10.04
C CYS A 16 18.14 -9.77 -9.01
N PHE A 17 18.35 -8.49 -9.33
CA PHE A 17 18.92 -7.60 -8.30
C PHE A 17 18.43 -6.16 -8.18
N GLU A 18 17.22 -5.82 -8.63
CA GLU A 18 16.57 -4.56 -8.22
C GLU A 18 15.89 -4.69 -6.83
N ARG A 19 16.58 -5.29 -5.86
CA ARG A 19 16.20 -5.28 -4.44
C ARG A 19 16.53 -3.94 -3.76
N LYS A 20 16.53 -2.86 -4.54
CA LYS A 20 16.91 -1.48 -4.17
C LYS A 20 16.03 -0.39 -4.81
N GLN A 21 14.88 -0.76 -5.40
CA GLN A 21 13.87 0.19 -5.89
C GLN A 21 12.83 0.55 -4.81
N LEU A 22 13.23 0.51 -3.53
CA LEU A 22 12.43 0.91 -2.36
C LEU A 22 12.52 2.42 -2.05
N ALA A 23 12.98 3.24 -2.99
CA ALA A 23 13.33 4.64 -2.70
C ALA A 23 12.90 5.67 -3.78
N ARG A 24 12.08 5.31 -4.77
CA ARG A 24 11.86 6.21 -5.92
C ARG A 24 10.43 6.43 -6.40
N ASP A 25 9.42 6.17 -5.56
CA ASP A 25 8.08 6.76 -5.73
C ASP A 25 7.51 7.34 -4.42
N ALA A 26 8.40 7.63 -3.46
CA ALA A 26 8.03 8.24 -2.18
C ALA A 26 7.80 9.78 -2.25
N ASP A 27 7.84 10.40 -3.44
CA ASP A 27 8.12 11.85 -3.53
C ASP A 27 7.09 12.75 -4.21
N GLN A 28 5.97 12.30 -4.80
CA GLN A 28 5.18 13.25 -5.63
C GLN A 28 3.72 13.52 -5.31
N VAL A 29 3.06 12.87 -4.34
CA VAL A 29 1.73 13.36 -3.88
C VAL A 29 1.47 13.10 -2.40
N ARG A 30 2.47 13.26 -1.52
CA ARG A 30 2.22 13.39 -0.07
C ARG A 30 1.65 14.78 0.20
N ARG A 31 0.41 15.01 -0.25
CA ARG A 31 -0.36 16.20 0.10
C ARG A 31 -0.46 16.23 1.62
N ARG A 32 0.34 17.13 2.21
CA ARG A 32 0.22 17.60 3.59
C ARG A 32 -1.25 17.87 3.91
N THR A 33 -1.89 17.02 4.70
CA THR A 33 -3.04 17.33 5.58
C THR A 33 -3.45 16.08 6.38
N ASP A 34 -2.54 15.42 7.09
CA ASP A 34 -2.95 14.60 8.24
C ASP A 34 -1.73 14.36 9.12
N ASP A 35 -1.88 14.54 10.44
CA ASP A 35 -0.87 14.25 11.46
C ASP A 35 -0.48 12.75 11.53
N LEU A 36 -0.93 11.93 10.57
CA LEU A 36 -0.73 10.50 10.52
C LEU A 36 0.58 10.15 9.82
N THR A 37 1.59 9.80 10.61
CA THR A 37 2.84 9.23 10.08
C THR A 37 2.66 7.74 9.76
N GLU A 38 3.62 7.16 9.02
CA GLU A 38 3.62 5.71 8.75
C GLU A 38 3.74 4.89 10.05
N ALA A 39 4.41 5.41 11.07
CA ALA A 39 4.52 4.75 12.37
C ALA A 39 3.16 4.73 13.08
N ASP A 40 2.50 5.90 13.18
CA ASP A 40 1.16 6.02 13.77
C ASP A 40 0.14 5.16 13.02
N ALA A 41 0.22 5.14 11.67
CA ALA A 41 -0.64 4.29 10.85
C ALA A 41 -0.44 2.81 11.17
N ARG A 42 0.80 2.33 11.31
CA ARG A 42 1.08 0.92 11.65
C ARG A 42 0.55 0.55 13.04
N GLU A 43 0.72 1.42 14.02
CA GLU A 43 0.17 1.19 15.36
C GLU A 43 -1.37 1.14 15.34
N LEU A 44 -2.01 2.06 14.61
CA LEU A 44 -3.46 2.05 14.43
C LEU A 44 -3.94 0.78 13.71
N ILE A 45 -3.32 0.39 12.60
CA ILE A 45 -3.70 -0.85 11.88
C ILE A 45 -3.53 -2.08 12.77
N ALA A 46 -2.52 -2.13 13.64
CA ALA A 46 -2.36 -3.22 14.60
C ALA A 46 -3.57 -3.31 15.55
N ASP A 47 -4.00 -2.19 16.13
CA ASP A 47 -5.19 -2.12 16.99
C ASP A 47 -6.46 -2.55 16.22
N LEU A 48 -6.61 -2.08 14.97
CA LEU A 48 -7.76 -2.44 14.12
C LEU A 48 -7.79 -3.91 13.71
N LEU A 49 -6.62 -4.55 13.55
CA LEU A 49 -6.50 -5.98 13.32
C LEU A 49 -6.93 -6.77 14.57
N GLU A 50 -6.54 -6.30 15.77
CA GLU A 50 -6.96 -6.92 17.04
C GLU A 50 -8.46 -6.76 17.28
N ALA A 51 -9.04 -5.61 16.91
CA ALA A 51 -10.47 -5.35 16.97
C ALA A 51 -11.29 -6.13 15.92
N GLY A 52 -10.63 -6.73 14.92
CA GLY A 52 -11.29 -7.39 13.78
C GLY A 52 -11.97 -6.43 12.82
N THR A 53 -11.69 -5.13 12.92
CA THR A 53 -12.19 -4.08 12.00
C THR A 53 -11.43 -4.13 10.68
N VAL A 54 -10.16 -4.52 10.73
CA VAL A 54 -9.31 -4.72 9.54
C VAL A 54 -8.92 -6.19 9.45
N VAL A 55 -8.95 -6.74 8.24
CA VAL A 55 -8.46 -8.08 7.93
C VAL A 55 -7.28 -7.97 6.99
N ALA A 56 -6.10 -8.43 7.44
CA ALA A 56 -4.93 -8.54 6.59
C ALA A 56 -4.98 -9.84 5.77
N VAL A 57 -4.89 -9.71 4.45
CA VAL A 57 -4.77 -10.83 3.51
C VAL A 57 -3.28 -10.99 3.15
N PRO A 58 -2.57 -11.96 3.76
CA PRO A 58 -1.12 -12.09 3.58
C PRO A 58 -0.73 -12.51 2.16
N THR A 59 -1.62 -13.19 1.44
CA THR A 59 -1.40 -13.66 0.06
C THR A 59 -1.12 -12.50 -0.89
N ASP A 60 -1.96 -11.47 -0.81
CA ASP A 60 -1.93 -10.33 -1.73
C ASP A 60 -1.34 -9.07 -1.07
N ARG A 61 -0.96 -9.15 0.22
CA ARG A 61 -0.54 -8.02 1.06
C ARG A 61 -1.59 -6.90 1.07
N LEU A 62 -2.86 -7.30 1.02
CA LEU A 62 -4.00 -6.39 1.05
C LEU A 62 -4.58 -6.30 2.46
N LEU A 63 -5.18 -5.16 2.75
CA LEU A 63 -5.86 -4.87 4.00
C LEU A 63 -7.32 -4.56 3.68
N ILE A 64 -8.23 -5.29 4.28
CA ILE A 64 -9.67 -5.14 4.06
C ILE A 64 -10.26 -4.42 5.27
N HIS A 65 -10.95 -3.32 5.03
CA HIS A 65 -11.74 -2.62 6.02
C HIS A 65 -13.15 -3.22 6.06
N GLU A 66 -13.38 -4.16 6.97
CA GLU A 66 -14.64 -4.93 7.09
C GLU A 66 -15.91 -4.04 7.13
N PRO A 67 -15.95 -2.93 7.90
CA PRO A 67 -17.17 -2.11 7.98
C PRO A 67 -17.57 -1.44 6.67
N ALA A 68 -16.61 -1.28 5.75
CA ALA A 68 -16.81 -0.58 4.48
C ALA A 68 -16.57 -1.48 3.26
N ASP A 69 -16.20 -2.74 3.45
CA ASP A 69 -15.79 -3.68 2.40
C ASP A 69 -14.75 -3.07 1.44
N ALA A 70 -13.85 -2.25 1.98
CA ALA A 70 -12.89 -1.48 1.19
C ALA A 70 -11.49 -2.10 1.30
N VAL A 71 -10.80 -2.25 0.17
CA VAL A 71 -9.49 -2.91 0.08
C VAL A 71 -8.39 -1.89 -0.14
N PHE A 72 -7.30 -2.04 0.61
CA PHE A 72 -6.15 -1.13 0.59
C PHE A 72 -4.85 -1.92 0.53
N GLU A 73 -3.90 -1.43 -0.27
CA GLU A 73 -2.53 -1.94 -0.35
C GLU A 73 -1.56 -1.18 0.57
N ASP A 74 -1.99 -0.04 1.11
CA ASP A 74 -1.18 0.86 1.93
C ASP A 74 -1.80 1.10 3.32
N VAL A 75 -0.97 0.95 4.35
CA VAL A 75 -1.38 1.12 5.75
C VAL A 75 -1.76 2.55 6.09
N VAL A 76 -1.09 3.55 5.50
CA VAL A 76 -1.36 4.96 5.77
C VAL A 76 -2.69 5.35 5.14
N GLN A 77 -2.96 4.86 3.93
CA GLN A 77 -4.23 5.11 3.25
C GLN A 77 -5.42 4.49 4.01
N LEU A 78 -5.29 3.25 4.47
CA LEU A 78 -6.33 2.61 5.28
C LEU A 78 -6.54 3.34 6.61
N ALA A 79 -5.46 3.71 7.30
CA ALA A 79 -5.54 4.40 8.58
C ALA A 79 -6.18 5.80 8.44
N ALA A 80 -5.83 6.56 7.40
CA ALA A 80 -6.48 7.84 7.10
C ALA A 80 -7.96 7.67 6.73
N TYR A 81 -8.30 6.64 5.95
CA TYR A 81 -9.68 6.31 5.62
C TYR A 81 -10.50 5.97 6.87
N HIS A 82 -9.96 5.11 7.75
CA HIS A 82 -10.61 4.71 8.98
C HIS A 82 -10.88 5.93 9.89
N ARG A 83 -9.87 6.80 10.08
CA ARG A 83 -10.02 8.03 10.87
C ARG A 83 -11.12 8.95 10.32
N GLY A 84 -11.20 9.11 9.01
CA GLY A 84 -12.29 9.88 8.37
C GLY A 84 -13.66 9.20 8.51
N TRP A 85 -13.70 7.87 8.46
CA TRP A 85 -14.92 7.07 8.63
C TRP A 85 -15.46 7.14 10.06
N GLU A 86 -14.57 7.09 11.07
CA GLU A 86 -14.94 7.30 12.48
C GLU A 86 -15.45 8.71 12.72
N ALA A 87 -14.75 9.73 12.22
CA ALA A 87 -15.18 11.12 12.36
C ALA A 87 -16.60 11.35 11.79
N GLY A 88 -16.91 10.77 10.63
CA GLY A 88 -18.25 10.86 10.04
C GLY A 88 -19.32 10.04 10.76
N ARG A 89 -18.94 9.05 11.59
CA ARG A 89 -19.87 8.28 12.43
C ARG A 89 -20.12 8.93 13.78
N ASP A 90 -19.10 9.55 14.36
CA ASP A 90 -19.20 10.28 15.62
C ASP A 90 -20.14 11.50 15.48
N ASP A 91 -20.09 12.19 14.33
CA ASP A 91 -21.04 13.25 13.94
C ASP A 91 -22.50 12.76 13.80
N GLY A 92 -22.73 11.44 13.74
CA GLY A 92 -24.06 10.82 13.65
C GLY A 92 -24.64 10.35 14.98
N ALA A 93 -23.92 10.53 16.11
CA ALA A 93 -24.34 10.06 17.43
C ALA A 93 -25.17 11.07 18.24
N ASP A 94 -25.47 12.26 17.69
CA ASP A 94 -26.38 13.25 18.29
C ASP A 94 -27.54 13.55 17.32
N ALA A 95 -28.60 12.72 17.35
CA ALA A 95 -29.88 12.98 16.69
C ALA A 95 -31.05 12.32 17.43
#